data_AF-A0A2L0NDA6-F1
#
_entry.id   AF-A0A2L0NDA6-F1
#
_cell.length_a   1.000
_cell.length_b   1.000
_cell.length_c   1.000
_cell.angle_alpha   90.00
_cell.angle_beta   90.00
_cell.angle_gamma   90.00
#
_symmetry.space_group_name_H-M   'P 1'
#
loop_
_entity.id
_entity.type
_entity.pdbx_description
1 polymer ?
#
loop_
_entity_poly.entity_id
_entity_poly.type
_entity_poly.pdbx_seq_one_letter_code
_entity_poly.pdbx_strand_id
1 'polypeptide(L)'
;MLLAGLTGFVALVAVQVHSILRSPRPGIRAAEALSTSVPFFLLLFAATYVALASLSPDSFGARLSHTDGLYFAVTVFSTVGFGDITAKTETARLVVTVQMLADLIVLGLAVKIIVGAVHRRQQRREGPGDTRPRAEDQPEDR
;
A
#
# COMPACT_ATOMS: atom_id res chain seq x y z
N MET A 1 15.56 -8.80 16.50
CA MET A 1 14.22 -8.93 15.90
C MET A 1 13.78 -7.63 15.21
N LEU A 2 13.72 -6.50 15.92
CA LEU A 2 13.20 -5.25 15.35
C LEU A 2 14.12 -4.59 14.30
N LEU A 3 15.44 -4.56 14.54
CA LEU A 3 16.43 -4.12 13.54
C LEU A 3 16.38 -4.98 12.28
N ALA A 4 16.30 -6.31 12.43
CA ALA A 4 16.14 -7.22 11.29
C ALA A 4 14.81 -7.02 10.54
N GLY A 5 13.72 -6.71 11.27
CA GLY A 5 12.43 -6.34 10.69
C GLY A 5 12.47 -5.02 9.93
N LEU A 6 13.19 -4.01 10.44
CA LEU A 6 13.37 -2.72 9.78
C LEU A 6 14.23 -2.84 8.52
N THR A 7 15.32 -3.61 8.58
CA THR A 7 16.16 -3.90 7.41
C THR A 7 15.38 -4.69 6.36
N GLY A 8 14.57 -5.67 6.78
CA GLY A 8 13.66 -6.42 5.91
C GLY A 8 12.60 -5.52 5.28
N PHE A 9 12.05 -4.57 6.04
CA PHE A 9 11.07 -3.61 5.55
C PHE A 9 11.67 -2.66 4.51
N VAL A 10 12.85 -2.08 4.79
CA VAL A 10 13.58 -1.21 3.84
C VAL A 10 13.95 -1.98 2.57
N ALA A 11 14.40 -3.23 2.69
CA ALA A 11 14.71 -4.08 1.55
C ALA A 11 13.45 -4.42 0.72
N LEU A 12 12.34 -4.73 1.38
CA LEU A 12 11.07 -5.03 0.72
C LEU A 12 10.55 -3.82 -0.05
N VAL A 13 10.60 -2.63 0.56
CA VAL A 13 10.23 -1.37 -0.09
C VAL A 13 11.13 -1.07 -1.29
N ALA A 14 12.45 -1.24 -1.14
CA ALA A 14 13.39 -1.04 -2.24
C ALA A 14 13.12 -2.00 -3.41
N VAL A 15 12.84 -3.28 -3.13
CA VAL A 15 12.49 -4.30 -4.13
C VAL A 15 11.15 -4.00 -4.80
N GLN A 16 10.14 -3.57 -4.04
CA GLN A 16 8.84 -3.23 -4.59
C GLN A 16 8.94 -2.00 -5.50
N VAL A 17 9.62 -0.93 -5.05
CA VAL A 17 9.89 0.27 -5.85
C VAL A 17 10.65 -0.10 -7.13
N HIS A 18 11.65 -0.98 -7.05
CA HIS A 18 12.41 -1.45 -8.21
C HIS A 18 11.54 -2.27 -9.19
N SER A 19 10.68 -3.15 -8.67
CA SER A 19 9.77 -3.98 -9.47
C SER A 19 8.72 -3.16 -10.22
N ILE A 20 8.20 -2.10 -9.59
CA ILE A 20 7.21 -1.19 -10.19
C ILE A 20 7.84 -0.34 -11.29
N LEU A 21 9.10 0.07 -11.12
CA LEU A 21 9.84 0.81 -12.14
C LEU A 21 10.17 -0.05 -13.38
N ARG A 22 10.11 -1.38 -13.27
CA ARG A 22 10.49 -2.32 -14.35
C ARG A 22 9.33 -2.97 -15.12
N SER A 23 8.05 -2.75 -14.77
CA SER A 23 6.93 -3.52 -15.35
C SER A 23 6.11 -2.79 -16.45
N PRO A 24 5.90 -3.41 -17.65
CA PRO A 24 5.16 -2.81 -18.78
C PRO A 24 3.64 -2.61 -18.61
N ARG A 25 2.99 -3.30 -17.65
CA ARG A 25 1.53 -3.19 -17.36
C ARG A 25 1.28 -3.02 -15.84
N PRO A 26 1.55 -1.84 -15.27
CA PRO A 26 1.59 -1.59 -13.84
C PRO A 26 0.22 -1.61 -13.17
N GLY A 27 -0.89 -1.26 -13.83
CA GLY A 27 -2.21 -1.12 -13.17
C GLY A 27 -2.80 -2.44 -12.64
N ILE A 28 -2.85 -3.50 -13.45
CA ILE A 28 -3.51 -4.77 -13.09
C ILE A 28 -2.67 -5.56 -12.08
N ARG A 29 -1.36 -5.70 -12.33
CA ARG A 29 -0.43 -6.38 -11.41
C ARG A 29 -0.34 -5.70 -10.05
N ALA A 30 -0.55 -4.39 -10.02
CA ALA A 30 -0.52 -3.64 -8.78
C ALA A 30 -1.78 -3.83 -7.94
N ALA A 31 -2.97 -3.86 -8.56
CA ALA A 31 -4.20 -4.17 -7.84
C ALA A 31 -4.16 -5.59 -7.24
N GLU A 32 -3.65 -6.56 -8.01
CA GLU A 32 -3.41 -7.93 -7.54
C GLU A 32 -2.42 -7.95 -6.37
N ALA A 33 -1.27 -7.26 -6.50
CA ALA A 33 -0.28 -7.18 -5.44
C ALA A 33 -0.84 -6.55 -4.16
N LEU A 34 -1.60 -5.45 -4.26
CA LEU A 34 -2.21 -4.79 -3.10
C LEU A 34 -3.25 -5.67 -2.41
N SER A 35 -4.07 -6.35 -3.21
CA SER A 35 -5.15 -7.21 -2.68
C SER A 35 -4.60 -8.34 -1.82
N THR A 36 -3.42 -8.87 -2.14
CA THR A 36 -2.74 -9.89 -1.31
C THR A 36 -1.84 -9.26 -0.24
N SER A 37 -1.12 -8.18 -0.55
CA SER A 37 -0.13 -7.61 0.36
C SER A 37 -0.75 -6.93 1.56
N VAL A 38 -1.87 -6.22 1.40
CA VAL A 38 -2.50 -5.47 2.51
C VAL A 38 -3.04 -6.42 3.59
N PRO A 39 -3.85 -7.46 3.28
CA PRO A 39 -4.28 -8.41 4.29
C PRO A 39 -3.11 -9.15 4.96
N PHE A 40 -2.11 -9.56 4.18
CA PHE A 40 -0.92 -10.22 4.73
C PHE A 40 -0.14 -9.32 5.68
N PHE A 41 0.06 -8.06 5.31
CA PHE A 41 0.71 -7.03 6.13
C PHE A 41 -0.05 -6.80 7.44
N LEU A 42 -1.39 -6.66 7.38
CA LEU A 42 -2.23 -6.50 8.56
C LEU A 42 -2.15 -7.71 9.49
N LEU A 43 -2.21 -8.93 8.94
CA LEU A 43 -2.08 -10.17 9.72
C LEU A 43 -0.71 -10.32 10.38
N LEU A 44 0.36 -9.92 9.68
CA LEU A 44 1.72 -9.92 10.22
C LEU A 44 1.84 -9.02 11.46
N PHE A 45 1.36 -7.77 11.36
CA PHE A 45 1.39 -6.84 12.49
C PHE A 45 0.43 -7.27 13.61
N ALA A 46 -0.76 -7.76 13.27
CA ALA A 46 -1.70 -8.32 14.24
C ALA A 46 -1.07 -9.48 15.05
N ALA A 47 -0.43 -10.43 14.38
CA ALA A 47 0.27 -11.53 15.02
C ALA A 47 1.43 -11.02 15.90
N THR A 48 2.16 -10.00 15.43
CA THR A 48 3.25 -9.36 16.19
C THR A 48 2.72 -8.72 17.48
N TYR A 49 1.58 -8.04 17.43
CA TYR A 49 0.96 -7.43 18.62
C TYR A 49 0.48 -8.47 19.63
N VAL A 50 -0.18 -9.54 19.16
CA VAL A 50 -0.62 -10.64 20.02
C VAL A 50 0.57 -11.35 20.66
N ALA A 51 1.64 -11.59 19.91
CA ALA A 51 2.87 -12.18 20.42
C ALA A 51 3.55 -11.27 21.45
N LEU A 52 3.57 -9.95 21.21
CA LEU A 52 4.16 -9.01 22.16
C LEU A 52 3.32 -8.90 23.44
N ALA A 53 2.00 -8.92 23.33
CA ALA A 53 1.09 -8.92 24.48
C ALA A 53 1.16 -10.21 25.29
N SER A 54 1.46 -11.36 24.66
CA SER A 54 1.61 -12.64 25.36
C SER A 54 2.94 -12.77 26.09
N LEU A 55 4.02 -12.20 25.53
CA LEU A 55 5.35 -12.15 26.16
C LEU A 55 5.43 -11.08 27.26
N SER A 56 4.70 -9.98 27.12
CA SER A 56 4.74 -8.84 28.04
C SER A 56 3.34 -8.25 28.20
N PRO A 57 2.57 -8.69 29.21
CA PRO A 57 1.18 -8.25 29.43
C PRO A 57 1.01 -6.73 29.55
N ASP A 58 2.05 -6.04 30.02
CA ASP A 58 2.04 -4.59 30.18
C ASP A 58 2.13 -3.83 28.85
N SER A 59 2.40 -4.51 27.72
CA SER A 59 2.60 -3.88 26.41
C SER A 59 1.41 -3.07 25.92
N PHE A 60 0.20 -3.54 26.20
CA PHE A 60 -1.05 -2.91 25.76
C PHE A 60 -2.03 -2.66 26.93
N GLY A 61 -1.59 -2.89 28.17
CA GLY A 61 -2.41 -2.77 29.38
C GLY A 61 -3.35 -3.95 29.64
N ALA A 62 -3.52 -4.86 28.67
CA ALA A 62 -4.27 -6.09 28.80
C ALA A 62 -3.77 -7.14 27.80
N ARG A 63 -4.22 -8.40 27.95
CA ARG A 63 -4.02 -9.42 26.91
C ARG A 63 -4.84 -9.05 25.68
N LEU A 64 -4.23 -9.18 24.50
CA LEU A 64 -4.90 -9.02 23.22
C LEU A 64 -5.39 -10.39 22.73
N SER A 65 -6.65 -10.49 22.33
CA SER A 65 -7.11 -11.59 21.48
C SER A 65 -6.59 -11.43 20.05
N HIS A 66 -6.71 -12.48 19.23
CA HIS A 66 -6.37 -12.40 17.80
C HIS A 66 -7.18 -11.32 17.06
N THR A 67 -8.45 -11.18 17.44
CA THR A 67 -9.33 -10.14 16.90
C THR A 67 -8.90 -8.74 17.33
N ASP A 68 -8.49 -8.56 18.59
CA ASP A 68 -8.01 -7.27 19.10
C ASP A 68 -6.71 -6.84 18.40
N GLY A 69 -5.80 -7.79 18.18
CA GLY A 69 -4.57 -7.55 17.41
C GLY A 69 -4.85 -7.12 15.97
N LEU A 70 -5.79 -7.78 15.29
CA LEU A 70 -6.19 -7.42 13.93
C LEU A 70 -6.91 -6.07 13.89
N TYR A 71 -7.84 -5.84 14.82
CA TYR A 71 -8.54 -4.57 14.97
C TYR A 71 -7.57 -3.42 15.20
N PHE A 72 -6.61 -3.58 16.11
CA PHE A 72 -5.59 -2.56 16.35
C PHE A 72 -4.71 -2.31 15.12
N ALA A 73 -4.27 -3.37 14.42
CA ALA A 73 -3.51 -3.22 13.18
C ALA A 73 -4.29 -2.45 12.10
N VAL A 74 -5.58 -2.75 11.94
CA VAL A 74 -6.47 -2.08 10.97
C VAL A 74 -6.72 -0.62 11.36
N THR A 75 -6.94 -0.30 12.63
CA THR A 75 -7.19 1.08 13.08
C THR A 75 -5.95 1.96 12.92
N VAL A 76 -4.75 1.41 13.11
CA VAL A 76 -3.48 2.08 12.82
C VAL A 76 -3.30 2.26 11.31
N PHE A 77 -3.48 1.20 10.51
CA PHE A 77 -3.33 1.23 9.04
C PHE A 77 -4.27 2.23 8.37
N SER A 78 -5.52 2.25 8.81
CA SER A 78 -6.54 3.18 8.31
C SER A 78 -6.40 4.59 8.87
N THR A 79 -5.45 4.82 9.80
CA THR A 79 -5.25 6.09 10.52
C THR A 79 -6.48 6.56 11.33
N VAL A 80 -7.41 5.65 11.64
CA VAL A 80 -8.62 5.95 12.43
C VAL A 80 -8.29 6.13 13.91
N GLY A 81 -7.53 5.20 14.48
CA GLY A 81 -6.99 5.31 15.84
C GLY A 81 -8.02 5.63 16.94
N PHE A 82 -9.02 4.77 17.16
CA PHE A 82 -10.06 4.97 18.19
C PHE A 82 -9.51 5.17 19.61
N GLY A 83 -8.29 4.70 19.90
CA GLY A 83 -7.59 4.94 21.16
C GLY A 83 -7.99 4.02 22.32
N ASP A 84 -8.87 3.06 22.07
CA ASP A 84 -9.26 1.99 22.98
C ASP A 84 -8.13 0.98 23.22
N ILE A 85 -7.32 0.69 22.21
CA ILE A 85 -6.07 -0.08 22.33
C ILE A 85 -4.88 0.86 22.07
N THR A 86 -3.93 0.89 23.00
CA THR A 86 -2.74 1.76 22.89
C THR A 86 -1.48 1.04 23.39
N ALA A 87 -0.37 1.25 22.68
CA ALA A 87 0.93 0.78 23.12
C ALA A 87 1.40 1.53 24.37
N LYS A 88 1.70 0.78 25.44
CA LYS A 88 2.11 1.31 26.73
C LYS A 88 3.63 1.24 26.91
N THR A 89 4.24 0.11 26.55
CA THR A 89 5.69 -0.09 26.68
C THR A 89 6.45 0.56 25.51
N GLU A 90 7.71 0.92 25.75
CA GLU A 90 8.60 1.49 24.73
C GLU A 90 8.74 0.56 23.52
N THR A 91 8.89 -0.74 23.75
CA THR A 91 8.97 -1.73 22.68
C THR A 91 7.69 -1.77 21.85
N ALA A 92 6.51 -1.78 22.49
CA ALA A 92 5.24 -1.76 21.77
C ALA A 92 5.06 -0.47 20.96
N ARG A 93 5.44 0.69 21.52
CA ARG A 93 5.40 1.97 20.82
C ARG A 93 6.26 1.94 19.58
N LEU A 94 7.47 1.39 19.69
CA LEU A 94 8.39 1.31 18.57
C LEU A 94 7.86 0.41 17.45
N VAL A 95 7.28 -0.76 17.78
CA VAL A 95 6.62 -1.63 16.79
C VAL A 95 5.47 -0.91 16.09
N VAL A 96 4.61 -0.21 16.83
CA VAL A 96 3.49 0.55 16.26
C VAL A 96 3.98 1.68 15.35
N THR A 97 5.03 2.40 15.75
CA THR A 97 5.64 3.43 14.91
C THR A 97 6.19 2.85 13.61
N VAL A 98 6.81 1.67 13.65
CA VAL A 98 7.25 0.98 12.42
C VAL A 98 6.07 0.64 11.52
N GLN A 99 4.94 0.19 12.08
CA GLN A 99 3.72 -0.02 11.27
C GLN A 99 3.28 1.28 10.59
N MET A 100 3.15 2.38 11.35
CA MET A 100 2.70 3.66 10.81
C MET A 100 3.58 4.14 9.63
N LEU A 101 4.90 4.00 9.75
CA LEU A 101 5.82 4.33 8.66
C LEU A 101 5.62 3.41 7.46
N ALA A 102 5.35 2.14 7.70
CA ALA A 102 5.11 1.19 6.64
C ALA A 102 3.80 1.46 5.89
N ASP A 103 2.76 1.86 6.60
CA ASP A 103 1.45 2.22 6.05
C ASP A 103 1.58 3.36 5.04
N LEU A 104 2.41 4.37 5.34
CA LEU A 104 2.69 5.48 4.41
C LEU A 104 3.31 5.01 3.09
N ILE A 105 4.15 3.99 3.13
CA ILE A 105 4.79 3.46 1.92
C ILE A 105 3.80 2.64 1.10
N VAL A 106 2.98 1.81 1.74
CA VAL A 106 1.89 1.08 1.08
C VAL A 106 0.90 2.06 0.44
N LEU A 107 0.54 3.13 1.15
CA LEU A 107 -0.34 4.18 0.63
C LEU A 107 0.30 4.92 -0.55
N GLY A 108 1.56 5.33 -0.44
CA GLY A 108 2.29 6.01 -1.52
C GLY A 108 2.39 5.14 -2.78
N LEU A 109 2.58 3.84 -2.61
CA LEU A 109 2.51 2.86 -3.70
C LEU A 109 1.11 2.84 -4.33
N ALA A 110 0.05 2.68 -3.53
CA ALA A 110 -1.33 2.68 -4.01
C ALA A 110 -1.63 3.92 -4.86
N VAL A 111 -1.24 5.11 -4.39
CA VAL A 111 -1.42 6.37 -5.11
C VAL A 111 -0.66 6.36 -6.44
N LYS A 112 0.62 5.97 -6.46
CA LYS A 112 1.44 5.90 -7.69
C LYS A 112 0.79 5.01 -8.75
N ILE A 113 0.20 3.89 -8.34
CA ILE A 113 -0.48 2.94 -9.22
C ILE A 113 -1.72 3.59 -9.84
N ILE A 114 -2.55 4.22 -9.02
CA ILE A 114 -3.79 4.87 -9.47
C ILE A 114 -3.46 5.99 -10.46
N VAL A 115 -2.51 6.87 -10.11
CA VAL A 115 -2.09 7.98 -10.97
C VAL A 115 -1.51 7.46 -12.30
N GLY A 116 -0.69 6.40 -12.26
CA GLY A 116 -0.14 5.77 -13.46
C GLY A 116 -1.21 5.13 -14.34
N ALA A 117 -2.27 4.55 -13.76
CA ALA A 117 -3.41 4.02 -14.50
C ALA A 117 -4.23 5.13 -15.17
N VAL A 118 -4.45 6.26 -14.49
CA VAL A 118 -5.18 7.42 -15.03
C VAL A 118 -4.44 8.04 -16.22
N HIS A 119 -3.13 8.28 -16.11
CA HIS A 119 -2.34 8.85 -17.21
C HIS A 119 -2.34 7.96 -18.47
N ARG A 120 -2.26 6.63 -18.30
CA ARG A 120 -2.35 5.69 -19.43
C ARG A 120 -3.71 5.73 -20.14
N ARG A 121 -4.79 6.01 -19.42
CA ARG A 121 -6.13 6.13 -20.02
C ARG A 121 -6.28 7.42 -20.83
N GLN A 122 -5.66 8.51 -20.39
CA GLN A 122 -5.67 9.79 -21.11
C GLN A 122 -4.86 9.70 -22.42
N GLN A 123 -3.65 9.13 -22.39
CA GLN A 123 -2.83 8.94 -23.60
C GLN A 123 -3.49 8.05 -24.66
N ARG A 124 -4.31 7.07 -24.24
CA ARG A 124 -5.09 6.24 -25.19
C ARG A 124 -6.27 6.97 -25.82
N ARG A 125 -6.76 8.06 -25.23
CA ARG A 125 -7.83 8.90 -25.79
C ARG A 125 -7.31 9.91 -26.82
N GLU A 126 -6.01 10.18 -26.84
CA GLU A 126 -5.39 11.22 -27.68
C GLU A 126 -4.64 10.66 -28.92
N GLY A 127 -4.65 9.34 -29.17
CA GLY A 127 -3.99 8.74 -30.36
C GLY A 127 -4.97 8.11 -31.38
N PRO A 128 -4.52 7.95 -32.63
CA PRO A 128 -4.73 8.81 -33.80
C PRO A 128 -6.12 8.59 -34.44
N GLY A 129 -7.02 9.56 -34.31
CA GLY A 129 -8.38 9.49 -34.86
C GLY A 129 -8.82 10.72 -35.66
N ASP A 130 -7.96 11.73 -35.83
CA ASP A 130 -8.32 12.96 -36.54
C ASP A 130 -7.31 13.28 -37.65
N THR A 131 -7.24 12.36 -38.61
CA THR A 131 -6.69 12.65 -39.95
C THR A 131 -7.52 11.85 -40.94
N ARG A 132 -8.83 12.13 -40.97
CA ARG A 132 -9.57 11.87 -42.20
C ARG A 132 -8.98 12.83 -43.23
N PRO A 133 -8.42 12.37 -44.36
CA PRO A 133 -8.19 13.25 -45.48
C PRO A 133 -9.56 13.80 -45.84
N ARG A 134 -9.75 15.11 -45.63
CA ARG A 134 -10.84 15.85 -46.23
C ARG A 134 -10.64 15.62 -47.72
N ALA A 135 -11.49 14.78 -48.31
CA ALA A 135 -11.52 14.55 -49.75
C ALA A 135 -11.44 15.93 -50.39
N GLU A 136 -10.33 16.15 -51.10
CA GLU A 136 -10.09 17.36 -51.87
C GLU A 136 -11.33 17.61 -52.73
N ASP A 137 -11.87 18.82 -52.59
CA ASP A 137 -12.81 19.41 -53.52
C ASP A 137 -12.30 19.14 -54.94
N GLN A 138 -12.96 18.22 -55.64
CA GLN A 138 -12.78 18.11 -57.07
C GLN A 138 -13.49 19.34 -57.68
N PRO A 139 -12.77 20.28 -58.30
CA PRO A 139 -13.42 21.36 -59.02
C PRO A 139 -14.05 20.75 -60.28
N GLU A 140 -15.38 20.78 -60.37
CA GLU A 140 -16.08 20.60 -61.65
C GLU A 140 -15.69 21.77 -62.56
N ASP A 141 -14.65 21.58 -63.36
CA ASP A 141 -14.25 22.47 -64.45
C ASP A 141 -14.95 22.00 -65.75
N ARG A 142 -15.90 22.83 -66.20
CA ARG A 142 -16.42 23.04 -67.57
C ARG A 142 -17.37 22.03 -68.22
#